data_AF-A0A317FF20-F1
#
_entry.id   AF-A0A317FF20-F1
#
_cell.length_a   1.000
_cell.length_b   1.000
_cell.length_c   1.000
_cell.angle_alpha   90.00
_cell.angle_beta   90.00
_cell.angle_gamma   90.00
#
_symmetry.space_group_name_H-M   'P 1'
#
loop_
_entity.id
_entity.type
_entity.pdbx_description
1 polymer ?
#
loop_
_entity_poly.entity_id
_entity_poly.type
_entity_poly.pdbx_seq_one_letter_code
_entity_poly.pdbx_strand_id
1 'polypeptide(L)'
;MRRWMLVAALVLAVGGSSTAQQGGLPPHAWVFGSWTGGIFPPGDGVGPRCFGQPTVIFMRDVVLRASPLDIAYRQRLLETVAAEPDALEMRFLPAQPQNTPFGARVSPDVGFGCPGGPNTLRVERRGPNEIVFPDCAEFPSPLRRCIPE
;
A
#
# COMPACT_ATOMS: atom_id res chain seq x y z
N MET A 1 -31.15 34.91 53.35
CA MET A 1 -29.73 34.56 53.18
C MET A 1 -29.57 33.04 53.00
N ARG A 2 -29.71 32.49 51.79
CA ARG A 2 -29.37 31.07 51.48
C ARG A 2 -29.54 30.82 49.98
N ARG A 3 -28.59 31.28 49.16
CA ARG A 3 -28.71 31.14 47.69
C ARG A 3 -27.36 31.09 46.96
N TRP A 4 -26.36 30.42 47.52
CA TRP A 4 -25.04 30.32 46.90
C TRP A 4 -24.39 28.97 47.24
N MET A 5 -24.80 27.89 46.58
CA MET A 5 -24.10 26.58 46.63
C MET A 5 -24.28 25.77 45.35
N LEU A 6 -24.07 26.38 44.17
CA LEU A 6 -23.97 25.64 42.91
C LEU A 6 -22.95 26.31 41.98
N VAL A 7 -21.68 26.37 42.39
CA VAL A 7 -20.55 26.72 41.50
C VAL A 7 -19.32 25.93 41.94
N ALA A 8 -19.29 24.61 41.74
CA ALA A 8 -18.07 23.81 41.96
C ALA A 8 -18.17 22.40 41.33
N ALA A 9 -18.33 22.27 40.01
CA ALA A 9 -18.19 20.95 39.35
C ALA A 9 -17.97 21.02 37.82
N LEU A 10 -17.17 21.95 37.31
CA LEU A 10 -16.98 22.10 35.85
C LEU A 10 -15.53 22.38 35.42
N VAL A 11 -14.53 21.80 36.12
CA VAL A 11 -13.10 22.03 35.81
C VAL A 11 -12.27 20.74 35.70
N LEU A 12 -12.86 19.60 35.32
CA LEU A 12 -12.11 18.35 35.10
C LEU A 12 -12.49 17.66 33.79
N ALA A 13 -12.10 18.27 32.66
CA ALA A 13 -12.12 17.60 31.36
C ALA A 13 -11.06 18.13 30.37
N VAL A 14 -9.92 18.63 30.87
CA VAL A 14 -8.78 19.02 30.03
C VAL A 14 -7.64 18.03 30.29
N GLY A 15 -7.66 16.91 29.58
CA GLY A 15 -6.67 15.85 29.80
C GLY A 15 -6.88 14.62 28.91
N GLY A 16 -7.21 14.84 27.65
CA GLY A 16 -7.14 13.81 26.62
C GLY A 16 -6.38 14.39 25.45
N SER A 17 -5.09 14.08 25.36
CA SER A 17 -4.26 14.38 24.20
C SER A 17 -4.80 13.59 23.02
N SER A 18 -5.85 14.11 22.38
CA SER A 18 -6.16 13.79 21.01
C SER A 18 -4.92 14.19 20.22
N THR A 19 -4.13 13.21 19.76
CA THR A 19 -3.23 13.44 18.63
C THR A 19 -4.12 13.95 17.51
N ALA A 20 -4.17 15.27 17.39
CA ALA A 20 -4.81 15.96 16.29
C ALA A 20 -4.28 15.30 15.02
N GLN A 21 -5.19 14.71 14.25
CA GLN A 21 -4.92 14.01 13.00
C GLN A 21 -3.92 14.83 12.20
N GLN A 22 -2.68 14.35 12.11
CA GLN A 22 -1.71 14.85 11.14
C GLN A 22 -2.41 14.79 9.77
N GLY A 23 -2.71 15.96 9.21
CA GLY A 23 -3.52 16.20 8.01
C GLY A 23 -3.83 14.98 7.14
N GLY A 24 -4.93 14.29 7.45
CA GLY A 24 -5.79 13.51 6.54
C GLY A 24 -5.20 12.45 5.60
N LEU A 25 -3.92 12.10 5.67
CA LEU A 25 -3.31 11.11 4.79
C LEU A 25 -3.61 9.68 5.27
N PRO A 26 -3.86 8.73 4.35
CA PRO A 26 -4.06 7.34 4.73
C PRO A 26 -2.76 6.69 5.26
N PRO A 27 -2.87 5.60 6.04
CA PRO A 27 -1.72 5.00 6.73
C PRO A 27 -0.60 4.53 5.78
N HIS A 28 -0.93 4.19 4.53
CA HIS A 28 0.01 3.79 3.49
C HIS A 28 0.51 4.93 2.60
N ALA A 29 0.23 6.19 2.93
CA ALA A 29 0.62 7.32 2.07
C ALA A 29 2.13 7.37 1.78
N TRP A 30 2.95 6.80 2.66
CA TRP A 30 4.40 6.74 2.46
C TRP A 30 4.83 5.86 1.29
N VAL A 31 4.02 4.89 0.83
CA VAL A 31 4.35 4.09 -0.38
C VAL A 31 3.90 4.75 -1.68
N PHE A 32 3.13 5.85 -1.64
CA PHE A 32 2.59 6.45 -2.86
C PHE A 32 3.67 6.77 -3.90
N GLY A 33 3.31 6.57 -5.17
CA GLY A 33 4.17 6.83 -6.32
C GLY A 33 4.56 5.57 -7.08
N SER A 34 5.53 5.73 -7.97
CA SER A 34 6.03 4.70 -8.87
C SER A 34 7.27 4.03 -8.30
N TRP A 35 7.36 2.71 -8.48
CA TRP A 35 8.44 1.86 -8.01
C TRP A 35 8.89 0.92 -9.12
N THR A 36 10.20 0.75 -9.28
CA THR A 36 10.82 -0.13 -10.27
C THR A 36 11.64 -1.23 -9.61
N GLY A 37 12.04 -2.25 -10.38
CA GLY A 37 12.76 -3.42 -9.87
C GLY A 37 11.80 -4.56 -9.57
N GLY A 38 11.97 -5.21 -8.42
CA GLY A 38 11.22 -6.43 -8.08
C GLY A 38 11.88 -7.71 -8.59
N ILE A 39 12.73 -7.63 -9.61
CA ILE A 39 13.48 -8.75 -10.18
C ILE A 39 14.98 -8.40 -10.17
N PHE A 40 15.83 -9.42 -10.12
CA PHE A 40 17.28 -9.24 -10.12
C PHE A 40 17.82 -9.05 -11.56
N PRO A 41 18.76 -8.12 -11.79
CA PRO A 41 19.26 -7.13 -10.84
C PRO A 41 18.22 -6.03 -10.57
N PRO A 42 18.21 -5.42 -9.37
CA PRO A 42 17.28 -4.35 -9.07
C PRO A 42 17.45 -3.19 -10.06
N GLY A 43 16.33 -2.65 -10.56
CA GLY A 43 16.36 -1.51 -11.48
C GLY A 43 16.81 -0.21 -10.81
N ASP A 44 17.34 0.72 -11.60
CA ASP A 44 17.71 2.06 -11.14
C ASP A 44 16.46 2.92 -10.91
N GLY A 45 16.31 3.47 -9.70
CA GLY A 45 15.20 4.34 -9.32
C GLY A 45 15.33 5.79 -9.77
N VAL A 46 16.44 6.17 -10.42
CA VAL A 46 16.78 7.57 -10.71
C VAL A 46 16.52 7.89 -12.18
N GLY A 47 15.89 9.05 -12.41
CA GLY A 47 15.72 9.62 -13.74
C GLY A 47 14.44 9.20 -14.48
N PRO A 48 14.20 9.77 -15.68
CA PRO A 48 12.92 9.67 -16.37
C PRO A 48 12.58 8.25 -16.85
N ARG A 49 13.58 7.39 -17.02
CA ARG A 49 13.37 6.00 -17.46
C ARG A 49 12.57 5.18 -16.45
N CYS A 50 12.72 5.46 -15.15
CA CYS A 50 11.98 4.77 -14.11
C CYS A 50 10.46 5.01 -14.24
N PHE A 51 10.06 6.24 -14.54
CA PHE A 51 8.65 6.62 -14.70
C PHE A 51 8.01 6.11 -15.99
N GLY A 52 8.80 5.78 -17.01
CA GLY A 52 8.29 5.26 -18.28
C GLY A 52 7.78 3.82 -18.21
N GLN A 53 8.24 3.05 -17.23
CA GLN A 53 7.91 1.63 -17.08
C GLN A 53 8.11 1.14 -15.63
N PRO A 54 7.37 1.70 -14.65
CA PRO A 54 7.45 1.24 -13.28
C PRO A 54 6.84 -0.15 -13.11
N THR A 55 7.42 -0.96 -12.24
CA THR A 55 6.90 -2.29 -11.90
C THR A 55 5.61 -2.19 -11.07
N VAL A 56 5.58 -1.27 -10.10
CA VAL A 56 4.43 -1.10 -9.19
C VAL A 56 4.12 0.38 -9.00
N ILE A 57 2.85 0.72 -9.00
CA ILE A 57 2.38 2.09 -8.72
C ILE A 57 1.39 2.01 -7.56
N PHE A 58 1.72 2.65 -6.45
CA PHE A 58 0.82 2.79 -5.31
C PHE A 58 0.10 4.13 -5.40
N MET A 59 -1.23 4.07 -5.39
CA MET A 59 -2.11 5.23 -5.27
C MET A 59 -2.95 5.09 -3.99
N ARG A 60 -3.86 6.05 -3.78
CA ARG A 60 -4.71 6.11 -2.58
C ARG A 60 -5.53 4.84 -2.36
N ASP A 61 -6.29 4.41 -3.37
CA ASP A 61 -7.26 3.32 -3.24
C ASP A 61 -6.97 2.15 -4.21
N VAL A 62 -5.83 2.21 -4.90
CA VAL A 62 -5.49 1.28 -5.97
C VAL A 62 -3.99 1.06 -6.07
N VAL A 63 -3.63 -0.19 -6.33
CA VAL A 63 -2.26 -0.60 -6.65
C VAL A 63 -2.27 -1.15 -8.08
N LEU A 64 -1.39 -0.61 -8.91
CA LEU A 64 -1.10 -1.14 -10.24
C LEU A 64 0.19 -1.94 -10.18
N ARG A 65 0.21 -3.08 -10.84
CA ARG A 65 1.43 -3.88 -10.97
C ARG A 65 1.59 -4.44 -12.37
N ALA A 66 2.83 -4.50 -12.83
CA ALA A 66 3.25 -5.20 -14.02
C ALA A 66 4.39 -6.16 -13.66
N SER A 67 4.54 -7.23 -14.42
CA SER A 67 5.64 -8.19 -14.26
C SER A 67 6.09 -8.71 -15.63
N PRO A 68 7.23 -9.41 -15.73
CA PRO A 68 7.71 -9.93 -17.01
C PRO A 68 6.74 -10.90 -17.67
N LEU A 69 5.91 -11.58 -16.87
CA LEU A 69 4.91 -12.52 -17.35
C LEU A 69 3.58 -11.84 -17.69
N ASP A 70 3.41 -10.59 -17.27
CA ASP A 70 2.18 -9.82 -17.46
C ASP A 70 2.49 -8.32 -17.58
N ILE A 71 2.82 -7.93 -18.83
CA ILE A 71 3.30 -6.58 -19.16
C ILE A 71 2.22 -5.50 -19.04
N ALA A 72 0.95 -5.89 -19.06
CA ALA A 72 -0.17 -4.96 -18.86
C ALA A 72 -0.38 -4.74 -17.36
N TYR A 73 -0.60 -3.48 -16.95
CA TYR A 73 -0.89 -3.20 -15.56
C TYR A 73 -2.17 -3.90 -15.10
N ARG A 74 -2.03 -4.73 -14.08
CA ARG A 74 -3.16 -5.25 -13.32
C ARG A 74 -3.51 -4.30 -12.20
N GLN A 75 -4.78 -3.99 -12.12
CA GLN A 75 -5.34 -3.11 -11.11
C GLN A 75 -5.90 -3.90 -9.94
N ARG A 76 -5.51 -3.52 -8.72
CA ARG A 76 -6.07 -4.07 -7.48
C ARG A 76 -6.59 -2.95 -6.61
N LEU A 77 -7.90 -2.97 -6.37
CA LEU A 77 -8.59 -2.01 -5.51
C LEU A 77 -8.39 -2.37 -4.05
N LEU A 78 -8.01 -1.38 -3.25
CA LEU A 78 -7.70 -1.53 -1.84
C LEU A 78 -9.00 -1.61 -1.03
N GLU A 79 -9.09 -2.57 -0.12
CA GLU A 79 -10.19 -2.71 0.82
C GLU A 79 -9.80 -2.13 2.18
N THR A 80 -8.66 -2.59 2.73
CA THR A 80 -8.13 -2.12 4.02
C THR A 80 -6.61 -2.10 4.00
N VAL A 81 -6.04 -1.29 4.91
CA VAL A 81 -4.60 -1.27 5.17
C VAL A 81 -4.36 -1.24 6.68
N ALA A 82 -3.57 -2.19 7.16
CA ALA A 82 -2.97 -2.13 8.48
C ALA A 82 -1.53 -1.61 8.35
N ALA A 83 -1.17 -0.62 9.17
CA ALA A 83 0.19 -0.09 9.22
C ALA A 83 0.92 -0.54 10.48
N GLU A 84 2.17 -0.92 10.27
CA GLU A 84 3.20 -1.18 11.28
C GLU A 84 4.34 -0.17 11.07
N PRO A 85 5.29 -0.02 12.01
CA PRO A 85 6.35 1.00 11.92
C PRO A 85 7.12 1.01 10.58
N ASP A 86 7.46 -0.18 10.07
CA ASP A 86 8.20 -0.37 8.82
C ASP A 86 7.48 -1.31 7.84
N ALA A 87 6.20 -1.57 8.05
CA ALA A 87 5.45 -2.46 7.19
C ALA A 87 4.00 -2.01 6.96
N LEU A 88 3.42 -2.50 5.87
CA LEU A 88 2.01 -2.39 5.56
C LEU A 88 1.48 -3.78 5.24
N GLU A 89 0.30 -4.09 5.76
CA GLU A 89 -0.49 -5.22 5.32
C GLU A 89 -1.72 -4.68 4.57
N MET A 90 -1.71 -4.85 3.26
CA MET A 90 -2.77 -4.40 2.37
C MET A 90 -3.69 -5.57 2.05
N ARG A 91 -5.00 -5.32 2.15
CA ARG A 91 -6.03 -6.24 1.67
C ARG A 91 -6.74 -5.61 0.49
N PHE A 92 -6.97 -6.39 -0.55
CA PHE A 92 -7.63 -5.96 -1.78
C PHE A 92 -9.02 -6.56 -1.89
N LEU A 93 -9.89 -5.83 -2.58
CA LEU A 93 -11.19 -6.37 -2.99
C LEU A 93 -10.97 -7.66 -3.81
N PRO A 94 -11.82 -8.68 -3.59
CA PRO A 94 -11.77 -9.91 -4.36
C PRO A 94 -11.77 -9.64 -5.87
N ALA A 95 -10.85 -10.30 -6.57
CA ALA A 95 -10.83 -10.26 -8.02
C ALA A 95 -12.15 -10.83 -8.58
N GLN A 96 -12.79 -10.08 -9.47
CA GLN A 96 -13.99 -10.56 -10.14
C GLN A 96 -13.63 -11.67 -11.13
N PRO A 97 -14.34 -12.81 -11.11
CA PRO A 97 -14.15 -13.86 -12.11
C PRO A 97 -14.42 -13.33 -13.51
N GLN A 98 -13.61 -13.74 -14.48
CA GLN A 98 -13.86 -13.48 -15.89
C GLN A 98 -14.51 -14.70 -16.52
N ASN A 99 -15.58 -14.48 -17.29
CA ASN A 99 -16.24 -15.54 -18.03
C ASN A 99 -15.36 -15.98 -19.20
N THR A 100 -15.01 -17.26 -19.22
CA THR A 100 -14.33 -17.93 -20.34
C THR A 100 -15.24 -18.99 -20.94
N PRO A 101 -14.97 -19.49 -22.16
CA PRO A 101 -15.71 -20.62 -22.73
C PRO A 101 -15.73 -21.88 -21.85
N PHE A 102 -14.80 -21.99 -20.90
CA PHE A 102 -14.68 -23.11 -19.96
C PHE A 102 -15.22 -22.79 -18.56
N GLY A 103 -15.93 -21.66 -18.40
CA GLY A 103 -16.51 -21.21 -17.13
C GLY A 103 -15.89 -19.92 -16.59
N ALA A 104 -16.43 -19.44 -15.48
CA ALA A 104 -15.94 -18.24 -14.80
C ALA A 104 -14.69 -18.59 -13.98
N ARG A 105 -13.57 -17.93 -14.25
CA ARG A 105 -12.31 -18.13 -13.51
C ARG A 105 -11.64 -16.80 -13.18
N VAL A 106 -10.98 -16.76 -12.03
CA VAL A 106 -10.10 -15.65 -11.67
C VAL A 106 -8.77 -15.84 -12.39
N SER A 107 -8.20 -14.76 -12.93
CA SER A 107 -6.88 -14.83 -13.57
C SER A 107 -5.82 -15.29 -12.57
N PRO A 108 -4.93 -16.23 -12.90
CA PRO A 108 -3.82 -16.58 -12.03
C PRO A 108 -2.93 -15.36 -11.74
N ASP A 109 -2.85 -14.44 -12.71
CA ASP A 109 -2.07 -13.19 -12.64
C ASP A 109 -2.88 -12.04 -12.02
N VAL A 110 -3.77 -12.31 -11.06
CA VAL A 110 -4.49 -11.22 -10.38
C VAL A 110 -3.81 -10.78 -9.09
N GLY A 111 -2.92 -11.61 -8.54
CA GLY A 111 -2.17 -11.30 -7.31
C GLY A 111 -0.80 -10.69 -7.58
N PHE A 112 0.02 -10.71 -6.53
CA PHE A 112 1.44 -10.31 -6.53
C PHE A 112 2.38 -11.52 -6.35
N GLY A 113 1.86 -12.75 -6.44
CA GLY A 113 2.62 -13.97 -6.16
C GLY A 113 3.08 -14.13 -4.70
N CYS A 114 2.41 -13.45 -3.76
CA CYS A 114 2.77 -13.40 -2.35
C CYS A 114 2.07 -14.46 -1.48
N PRO A 115 2.60 -14.76 -0.28
CA PRO A 115 1.86 -15.50 0.75
C PRO A 115 0.54 -14.80 1.10
N GLY A 116 -0.45 -15.58 1.55
CA GLY A 116 -1.80 -15.06 1.86
C GLY A 116 -2.75 -14.99 0.64
N GLY A 117 -2.22 -15.18 -0.57
CA GLY A 117 -3.01 -15.31 -1.79
C GLY A 117 -3.18 -13.99 -2.57
N PRO A 118 -4.09 -13.95 -3.58
CA PRO A 118 -4.17 -12.84 -4.53
C PRO A 118 -4.76 -11.53 -3.98
N ASN A 119 -5.32 -11.56 -2.77
CA ASN A 119 -6.00 -10.42 -2.15
C ASN A 119 -5.19 -9.79 -1.01
N THR A 120 -3.93 -10.19 -0.84
CA THR A 120 -3.07 -9.69 0.23
C THR A 120 -1.72 -9.26 -0.31
N LEU A 121 -1.17 -8.16 0.21
CA LEU A 121 0.19 -7.73 -0.05
C LEU A 121 0.81 -7.18 1.23
N ARG A 122 1.91 -7.80 1.65
CA ARG A 122 2.79 -7.24 2.68
C ARG A 122 3.86 -6.40 2.00
N VAL A 123 4.06 -5.19 2.48
CA VAL A 123 5.09 -4.27 2.00
C VAL A 123 5.98 -3.92 3.17
N GLU A 124 7.28 -4.18 3.06
CA GLU A 124 8.24 -3.80 4.10
C GLU A 124 9.19 -2.72 3.59
N ARG A 125 9.39 -1.68 4.39
CA ARG A 125 10.36 -0.62 4.14
C ARG A 125 11.76 -1.15 4.44
N ARG A 126 12.69 -0.98 3.50
CA ARG A 126 14.13 -1.28 3.68
C ARG A 126 15.00 -0.03 3.70
N GLY A 127 14.47 1.09 3.22
CA GLY A 127 15.08 2.41 3.34
C GLY A 127 14.13 3.51 2.88
N PRO A 128 14.62 4.76 2.74
CA PRO A 128 13.78 5.88 2.30
C PRO A 128 13.12 5.67 0.93
N ASN A 129 13.85 5.01 0.02
CA ASN A 129 13.46 4.77 -1.38
C ASN A 129 13.55 3.28 -1.76
N GLU A 130 13.42 2.38 -0.79
CA GLU A 130 13.48 0.93 -1.01
C GLU A 130 12.40 0.20 -0.20
N ILE A 131 11.67 -0.69 -0.88
CA ILE A 131 10.70 -1.60 -0.28
C ILE A 131 10.92 -3.02 -0.78
N VAL A 132 10.38 -3.99 -0.06
CA VAL A 132 10.33 -5.39 -0.48
C VAL A 132 8.93 -5.94 -0.29
N PHE A 133 8.58 -6.93 -1.11
CA PHE A 133 7.43 -7.79 -0.86
C PHE A 133 7.98 -9.16 -0.39
N PRO A 134 7.88 -9.47 0.90
CA PRO A 134 8.52 -10.66 1.46
C PRO A 134 7.91 -11.94 0.87
N ASP A 135 8.79 -12.86 0.47
CA ASP A 135 8.45 -14.19 -0.05
C ASP A 135 7.51 -14.20 -1.27
N CYS A 136 7.46 -13.11 -2.03
CA CYS A 136 6.65 -13.00 -3.23
C CYS A 136 7.41 -13.50 -4.46
N ALA A 137 6.91 -14.56 -5.09
CA ALA A 137 7.58 -15.20 -6.23
C ALA A 137 7.68 -14.30 -7.47
N GLU A 138 6.73 -13.36 -7.64
CA GLU A 138 6.71 -12.40 -8.74
C GLU A 138 7.69 -11.23 -8.51
N PHE A 139 8.12 -11.01 -7.25
CA PHE A 139 8.96 -9.90 -6.85
C PHE A 139 10.08 -10.33 -5.88
N PRO A 140 11.01 -11.20 -6.31
CA PRO A 140 12.07 -11.75 -5.45
C PRO A 140 13.16 -10.73 -5.03
N SER A 141 13.15 -9.52 -5.56
CA SER A 141 14.16 -8.48 -5.28
C SER A 141 13.53 -7.17 -4.81
N PRO A 142 14.29 -6.27 -4.15
CA PRO A 142 13.75 -4.99 -3.71
C PRO A 142 13.22 -4.14 -4.87
N LEU A 143 12.21 -3.32 -4.55
CA LEU A 143 11.76 -2.24 -5.42
C LEU A 143 12.37 -0.92 -4.97
N ARG A 144 12.77 -0.12 -5.96
CA ARG A 144 13.31 1.24 -5.79
C ARG A 144 12.26 2.27 -6.18
N ARG A 145 12.13 3.32 -5.39
CA ARG A 145 11.25 4.45 -5.72
C ARG A 145 11.78 5.16 -6.95
N CYS A 146 10.89 5.48 -7.90
CA CYS A 146 11.19 6.40 -8.98
C CYS A 146 11.29 7.83 -8.45
N ILE A 147 12.43 8.47 -8.66
CA ILE A 147 12.68 9.87 -8.29
C ILE A 147 13.20 10.66 -9.51
N PRO A 148 12.77 11.92 -9.68
CA PRO A 148 13.44 12.83 -10.61
C PRO A 148 14.89 13.05 -10.13
N GLU A 149 15.81 13.29 -11.07
CA GLU A 149 17.20 13.65 -10.76
C GLU A 149 17.32 14.91 -9.91
#